data_AF-A0A4V3DYQ6-F1
#
_entry.id   AF-A0A4V3DYQ6-F1
#
_cell.length_a   1.000
_cell.length_b   1.000
_cell.length_c   1.000
_cell.angle_alpha   90.00
_cell.angle_beta   90.00
_cell.angle_gamma   90.00
#
_symmetry.space_group_name_H-M   'P 1'
#
loop_
_entity.id
_entity.type
_entity.pdbx_description
1 polymer ?
#
loop_
_entity_poly.entity_id
_entity_poly.type
_entity_poly.pdbx_seq_one_letter_code
_entity_poly.pdbx_strand_id
1 'polypeptide(L)'
;MRRIALADGADLDGFRLAARTLVAEGALPEDVVWESGPQAELFGGEAPAEVPPLQLPRALGTLAREVVPHRDPERYALLYAAIWRILRGERGLLEIASDPVVHRLGLMARAVRRDIHKMHAYLRFRRVGGEEALPEEQPGAEEPRRRERYAAWFEPDHFILEAATPFFVDRFGGFDWLIATPVGTAGWNGRDLAFGPPGRREDAPSSDAFETGWTDYYAAIFNPARTNPTLMRSHMAKKYWHNLPEAAAIPDLVRRAQPRALAMIETEPTMPKKRMPAAALAVMHDQAPRSLAELNGLIAKAGPLVPGATQAVFGEGPNHPGIAFVGEQPGDEEDLQGRPFVGPAGRLLDRAFAEAGIDRTRAYLTNAVKHFKFEQRGKRRLHQKPTTGEVAHYRWWLERELDLVAPTLVVALGATAVLALAGKAVPVTKARGPATFLHERPGFVTVHPSYLLRLPDEAAKREAYDRFVADLREAKALGEAMKQAA
;
A
#
# COMPACT_ATOMS: atom_id res chain seq x y z
N MET A 1 -19.99 31.01 -25.96
CA MET A 1 -18.87 30.23 -25.38
C MET A 1 -18.05 31.12 -24.44
N ARG A 2 -18.12 30.86 -23.14
CA ARG A 2 -17.45 31.59 -22.06
C ARG A 2 -16.14 30.87 -21.71
N ARG A 3 -15.04 31.61 -21.55
CA ARG A 3 -13.74 31.05 -21.17
C ARG A 3 -13.47 31.34 -19.70
N ILE A 4 -13.06 30.32 -18.97
CA ILE A 4 -12.66 30.41 -17.57
C ILE A 4 -11.17 30.07 -17.47
N ALA A 5 -10.43 31.03 -16.95
CA ALA A 5 -9.02 30.97 -16.67
C ALA A 5 -8.81 30.56 -15.20
N LEU A 6 -8.09 29.46 -14.97
CA LEU A 6 -7.70 28.98 -13.64
C LEU A 6 -6.18 29.07 -13.47
N ALA A 7 -5.73 29.17 -12.22
CA ALA A 7 -4.31 29.13 -11.91
C ALA A 7 -3.68 27.80 -12.34
N ASP A 8 -2.37 27.81 -12.58
CA ASP A 8 -1.67 26.61 -13.02
C ASP A 8 -1.72 25.49 -11.97
N GLY A 9 -1.74 24.24 -12.41
CA GLY A 9 -1.85 23.07 -11.55
C GLY A 9 -3.26 22.77 -11.02
N ALA A 10 -3.36 22.57 -9.70
CA ALA A 10 -4.53 22.03 -9.00
C ALA A 10 -5.37 23.12 -8.29
N ASP A 11 -5.83 24.12 -9.05
CA ASP A 11 -6.59 25.28 -8.55
C ASP A 11 -8.04 24.93 -8.14
N LEU A 12 -8.21 24.35 -6.95
CA LEU A 12 -9.52 23.99 -6.42
C LEU A 12 -10.35 25.23 -6.03
N ASP A 13 -9.73 26.26 -5.48
CA ASP A 13 -10.45 27.42 -4.97
C ASP A 13 -10.88 28.37 -6.09
N GLY A 14 -10.03 28.58 -7.10
CA GLY A 14 -10.42 29.25 -8.34
C GLY A 14 -11.51 28.48 -9.06
N PHE A 15 -11.42 27.14 -9.14
CA PHE A 15 -12.51 26.33 -9.68
C PHE A 15 -13.83 26.51 -8.91
N ARG A 16 -13.80 26.51 -7.57
CA ARG A 16 -15.00 26.71 -6.73
C ARG A 16 -15.63 28.08 -6.96
N LEU A 17 -14.81 29.13 -7.06
CA LEU A 17 -15.28 30.48 -7.32
C LEU A 17 -15.92 30.57 -8.71
N ALA A 18 -15.22 30.09 -9.74
CA ALA A 18 -15.72 30.08 -11.11
C ALA A 18 -17.01 29.26 -11.24
N ALA A 19 -17.08 28.08 -10.62
CA ALA A 19 -18.29 27.25 -10.63
C ALA A 19 -19.49 27.95 -9.98
N ARG A 20 -19.30 28.68 -8.87
CA ARG A 20 -20.36 29.49 -8.24
C ARG A 20 -20.87 30.56 -9.20
N THR A 21 -19.96 31.33 -9.79
CA THR A 21 -20.28 32.41 -10.74
C THR A 21 -21.03 31.89 -11.96
N LEU A 22 -20.53 30.82 -12.59
CA LEU A 22 -21.16 30.20 -13.76
C LEU A 22 -22.56 29.66 -13.45
N VAL A 23 -22.76 29.03 -12.28
CA VAL A 23 -24.09 28.56 -11.85
C VAL A 23 -25.04 29.74 -11.61
N ALA A 24 -24.58 30.80 -10.94
CA ALA A 24 -25.41 31.98 -10.66
C ALA A 24 -25.87 32.67 -11.95
N GLU A 25 -25.02 32.69 -12.97
CA GLU A 25 -25.36 33.23 -14.30
C GLU A 25 -26.11 32.25 -15.21
N GLY A 26 -26.31 31.01 -14.77
CA GLY A 26 -27.02 30.00 -15.55
C GLY A 26 -26.28 29.52 -16.80
N ALA A 27 -24.94 29.55 -16.82
CA ALA A 27 -24.15 29.10 -17.95
C ALA A 27 -24.22 27.56 -18.12
N LEU A 28 -24.49 27.09 -19.35
CA LEU A 28 -24.52 25.65 -19.63
C LEU A 28 -23.10 25.06 -19.69
N PRO A 29 -22.87 23.81 -19.24
CA PRO A 29 -21.54 23.19 -19.30
C PRO A 29 -20.90 23.18 -20.70
N GLU A 30 -21.69 22.95 -21.75
CA GLU A 30 -21.24 22.97 -23.16
C GLU A 30 -20.82 24.35 -23.66
N ASP A 31 -21.29 25.42 -23.01
CA ASP A 31 -20.93 26.79 -23.34
C ASP A 31 -19.68 27.27 -22.62
N VAL A 32 -19.07 26.46 -21.75
CA VAL A 32 -17.93 26.85 -20.91
C VAL A 32 -16.66 26.11 -21.32
N VAL A 33 -15.60 26.86 -21.61
CA VAL A 33 -14.25 26.35 -21.86
C VAL A 33 -13.40 26.64 -20.64
N TRP A 34 -12.70 25.62 -20.16
CA TRP A 34 -11.80 25.71 -19.01
C TRP A 34 -10.36 25.68 -19.50
N GLU A 35 -9.58 26.69 -19.10
CA GLU A 35 -8.17 26.84 -19.44
C GLU A 35 -7.37 26.97 -18.13
N SER A 36 -6.25 26.25 -18.04
CA SER A 36 -5.32 26.31 -16.90
C SER A 36 -3.91 26.57 -17.40
N GLY A 37 -3.21 27.54 -16.80
CA GLY A 37 -1.81 27.85 -17.11
C GLY A 37 -1.49 29.35 -17.10
N PRO A 38 -0.21 29.74 -17.31
CA PRO A 38 0.25 31.13 -17.14
C PRO A 38 -0.38 32.15 -18.09
N GLN A 39 -0.93 31.73 -19.24
CA GLN A 39 -1.70 32.63 -20.13
C GLN A 39 -3.08 33.01 -19.57
N ALA A 40 -3.60 32.25 -18.60
CA ALA A 40 -4.85 32.51 -17.91
C ALA A 40 -4.76 33.76 -17.01
N GLU A 41 -3.58 34.05 -16.46
CA GLU A 41 -3.33 35.20 -15.58
C GLU A 41 -3.36 36.55 -16.33
N LEU A 42 -3.15 36.55 -17.66
CA LEU A 42 -3.08 37.77 -18.46
C LEU A 42 -4.45 38.43 -18.75
N PHE A 43 -5.54 37.69 -18.53
CA PHE A 43 -6.92 38.12 -18.77
C PHE A 43 -7.76 38.20 -17.49
N GLY A 44 -7.12 38.48 -16.35
CA GLY A 44 -7.79 38.62 -15.06
C GLY A 44 -8.95 39.62 -15.11
N GLY A 45 -10.17 39.09 -15.28
CA GLY A 45 -11.40 39.86 -15.18
C GLY A 45 -11.65 40.34 -13.75
N GLU A 46 -12.42 41.41 -13.62
CA GLU A 46 -12.82 42.00 -12.34
C GLU A 46 -13.25 40.95 -11.32
N ALA A 47 -12.84 41.15 -10.06
CA ALA A 47 -13.21 40.30 -8.95
C ALA A 47 -14.75 40.16 -8.91
N PRO A 48 -15.30 38.93 -9.03
CA PRO A 48 -16.73 38.76 -9.06
C PRO A 48 -17.34 39.23 -7.74
N ALA A 49 -18.50 39.89 -7.85
CA ALA A 49 -19.33 40.23 -6.70
C ALA A 49 -19.58 38.98 -5.83
N GLU A 50 -19.77 39.16 -4.52
CA GLU A 50 -19.89 38.08 -3.54
C GLU A 50 -20.98 37.07 -3.94
N VAL A 51 -20.58 35.94 -4.55
CA VAL A 51 -21.53 34.92 -5.06
C VAL A 51 -21.88 33.93 -3.94
N PRO A 52 -23.16 33.65 -3.69
CA PRO A 52 -23.56 32.72 -2.63
C PRO A 52 -22.99 31.30 -2.84
N PRO A 53 -22.72 30.56 -1.76
CA PRO A 53 -22.16 29.21 -1.86
C PRO A 53 -23.18 28.22 -2.45
N LEU A 54 -22.68 27.30 -3.27
CA LEU A 54 -23.48 26.22 -3.83
C LEU A 54 -23.79 25.16 -2.77
N GLN A 55 -25.07 24.78 -2.67
CA GLN A 55 -25.52 23.68 -1.80
C GLN A 55 -25.33 22.35 -2.53
N LEU A 56 -24.19 21.68 -2.29
CA LEU A 56 -23.79 20.45 -2.98
C LEU A 56 -23.68 19.27 -2.01
N PRO A 57 -23.95 18.03 -2.47
CA PRO A 57 -23.70 16.83 -1.68
C PRO A 57 -22.24 16.72 -1.24
N ARG A 58 -22.00 16.30 0.00
CA ARG A 58 -20.64 16.12 0.57
C ARG A 58 -19.76 15.22 -0.31
N ALA A 59 -20.35 14.19 -0.90
CA ALA A 59 -19.67 13.27 -1.82
C ALA A 59 -19.04 14.00 -3.02
N LEU A 60 -19.72 15.00 -3.59
CA LEU A 60 -19.21 15.79 -4.71
C LEU A 60 -18.03 16.67 -4.29
N GLY A 61 -18.11 17.29 -3.10
CA GLY A 61 -17.01 18.09 -2.56
C GLY A 61 -15.76 17.27 -2.23
N THR A 62 -15.92 15.99 -1.85
CA THR A 62 -14.80 15.05 -1.73
C THR A 62 -14.25 14.66 -3.10
N LEU A 63 -15.12 14.28 -4.04
CA LEU A 63 -14.71 13.90 -5.39
C LEU A 63 -13.96 15.03 -6.11
N ALA A 64 -14.41 16.28 -5.98
CA ALA A 64 -13.73 17.44 -6.54
C ALA A 64 -12.29 17.56 -6.02
N ARG A 65 -12.07 17.39 -4.70
CA ARG A 65 -10.72 17.39 -4.10
C ARG A 65 -9.85 16.25 -4.62
N GLU A 66 -10.42 15.10 -4.93
CA GLU A 66 -9.68 13.96 -5.49
C GLU A 66 -9.40 14.09 -6.99
N VAL A 67 -10.22 14.84 -7.74
CA VAL A 67 -10.12 14.95 -9.21
C VAL A 67 -9.33 16.17 -9.65
N VAL A 68 -9.42 17.31 -8.94
CA VAL A 68 -8.72 18.55 -9.33
C VAL A 68 -7.20 18.37 -9.52
N PRO A 69 -6.49 17.54 -8.73
CA PRO A 69 -5.08 17.24 -8.98
C PRO A 69 -4.79 16.50 -10.29
N HIS A 70 -5.78 15.93 -10.98
CA HIS A 70 -5.56 15.18 -12.21
C HIS A 70 -5.00 16.08 -13.32
N ARG A 71 -4.17 15.54 -14.24
CA ARG A 71 -3.51 16.36 -15.27
C ARG A 71 -4.38 16.63 -16.50
N ASP A 72 -5.42 15.82 -16.71
CA ASP A 72 -6.33 15.96 -17.84
C ASP A 72 -7.03 17.34 -17.84
N PRO A 73 -7.00 18.10 -18.95
CA PRO A 73 -7.61 19.43 -19.04
C PRO A 73 -9.14 19.40 -18.84
N GLU A 74 -9.81 18.28 -19.14
CA GLU A 74 -11.27 18.18 -19.04
C GLU A 74 -11.78 18.01 -17.60
N ARG A 75 -10.88 17.87 -16.60
CA ARG A 75 -11.24 17.65 -15.19
C ARG A 75 -12.23 18.68 -14.65
N TYR A 76 -12.02 19.96 -14.96
CA TYR A 76 -12.88 21.05 -14.48
C TYR A 76 -14.22 21.08 -15.22
N ALA A 77 -14.22 20.83 -16.53
CA ALA A 77 -15.44 20.73 -17.33
C ALA A 77 -16.35 19.59 -16.84
N LEU A 78 -15.78 18.42 -16.55
CA LEU A 78 -16.52 17.27 -16.03
C LEU A 78 -17.07 17.52 -14.63
N LEU A 79 -16.27 18.12 -13.75
CA LEU A 79 -16.71 18.50 -12.41
C LEU A 79 -17.84 19.52 -12.48
N TYR A 80 -17.73 20.52 -13.36
CA TYR A 80 -18.78 21.51 -13.58
C TYR A 80 -20.06 20.90 -14.13
N ALA A 81 -19.95 19.99 -15.11
CA ALA A 81 -21.10 19.26 -15.66
C ALA A 81 -21.82 18.43 -14.57
N ALA A 82 -21.08 17.78 -13.68
CA ALA A 82 -21.66 17.06 -12.54
C ALA A 82 -22.36 18.00 -11.55
N ILE A 83 -21.74 19.14 -11.21
CA ILE A 83 -22.34 20.19 -10.37
C ILE A 83 -23.65 20.68 -10.97
N TRP A 84 -23.64 21.03 -12.26
CA TRP A 84 -24.81 21.56 -12.98
C TRP A 84 -25.98 20.58 -12.94
N ARG A 85 -25.76 19.31 -13.28
CA ARG A 85 -26.80 18.26 -13.28
C ARG A 85 -27.41 18.04 -11.90
N ILE A 86 -26.57 17.99 -10.87
CA ILE A 86 -27.02 17.81 -9.47
C ILE A 86 -27.91 18.98 -9.03
N LEU A 87 -27.53 20.22 -9.35
CA LEU A 87 -28.32 21.40 -9.02
C LEU A 87 -29.64 21.49 -9.80
N ARG A 88 -29.74 20.83 -10.96
CA ARG A 88 -30.96 20.77 -11.79
C ARG A 88 -31.87 19.58 -11.48
N GLY A 89 -31.58 18.81 -10.42
CA GLY A 89 -32.49 17.80 -9.89
C GLY A 89 -31.92 16.39 -9.81
N GLU A 90 -30.77 16.11 -10.43
CA GLU A 90 -30.11 14.80 -10.38
C GLU A 90 -29.33 14.60 -9.08
N ARG A 91 -30.00 14.68 -7.92
CA ARG A 91 -29.35 14.64 -6.59
C ARG A 91 -28.58 13.34 -6.31
N GLY A 92 -29.01 12.23 -6.91
CA GLY A 92 -28.39 10.91 -6.81
C GLY A 92 -27.37 10.60 -7.92
N LEU A 93 -26.97 11.58 -8.73
CA LEU A 93 -26.09 11.35 -9.90
C LEU A 93 -24.85 10.51 -9.56
N LEU A 94 -24.18 10.82 -8.43
CA LEU A 94 -22.95 10.13 -8.02
C LEU A 94 -23.14 8.65 -7.63
N GLU A 95 -24.38 8.20 -7.43
CA GLU A 95 -24.70 6.79 -7.14
C GLU A 95 -24.79 5.95 -8.43
N ILE A 96 -24.94 6.61 -9.58
CA ILE A 96 -25.08 5.97 -10.89
C ILE A 96 -23.68 5.74 -11.48
N ALA A 97 -23.03 4.64 -11.09
CA ALA A 97 -21.67 4.33 -11.53
C ALA A 97 -21.50 4.16 -13.06
N SER A 98 -22.60 3.89 -13.78
CA SER A 98 -22.64 3.78 -15.24
C SER A 98 -22.76 5.13 -15.96
N ASP A 99 -23.04 6.22 -15.24
CA ASP A 99 -23.10 7.54 -15.85
C ASP A 99 -21.71 7.94 -16.41
N PRO A 100 -21.61 8.39 -17.67
CA PRO A 100 -20.31 8.67 -18.29
C PRO A 100 -19.47 9.73 -17.55
N VAL A 101 -20.10 10.77 -17.00
CA VAL A 101 -19.39 11.83 -16.27
C VAL A 101 -18.88 11.29 -14.95
N VAL A 102 -19.73 10.60 -14.19
CA VAL A 102 -19.37 9.98 -12.90
C VAL A 102 -18.27 8.93 -13.08
N HIS A 103 -18.39 8.09 -14.11
CA HIS A 103 -17.40 7.07 -14.43
C HIS A 103 -16.03 7.70 -14.71
N ARG A 104 -15.99 8.75 -15.54
CA ARG A 104 -14.73 9.41 -15.90
C ARG A 104 -14.09 10.13 -14.72
N LEU A 105 -14.88 10.84 -13.91
CA LEU A 105 -14.42 11.44 -12.66
C LEU A 105 -13.87 10.38 -11.69
N GLY A 106 -14.53 9.23 -11.59
CA GLY A 106 -14.06 8.11 -10.77
C GLY A 106 -12.76 7.47 -11.27
N LEU A 107 -12.51 7.45 -12.58
CA LEU A 107 -11.21 7.05 -13.14
C LEU A 107 -10.11 8.05 -12.79
N MET A 108 -10.37 9.35 -12.95
CA MET A 108 -9.42 10.41 -12.60
C MET A 108 -9.05 10.37 -11.11
N ALA A 109 -10.04 10.28 -10.22
CA ALA A 109 -9.81 10.17 -8.78
C ALA A 109 -8.96 8.93 -8.41
N ARG A 110 -9.19 7.78 -9.08
CA ARG A 110 -8.36 6.58 -8.89
C ARG A 110 -6.92 6.75 -9.37
N ALA A 111 -6.70 7.48 -10.47
CA ALA A 111 -5.37 7.75 -10.99
C ALA A 111 -4.58 8.69 -10.06
N VAL A 112 -5.22 9.77 -9.59
CA VAL A 112 -4.66 10.69 -8.57
C VAL A 112 -4.28 9.94 -7.29
N ARG A 113 -5.18 9.13 -6.72
CA ARG A 113 -4.88 8.34 -5.51
C ARG A 113 -3.70 7.39 -5.71
N ARG A 114 -3.58 6.78 -6.89
CA ARG A 114 -2.46 5.88 -7.21
C ARG A 114 -1.14 6.65 -7.26
N ASP A 115 -1.13 7.84 -7.85
CA ASP A 115 0.07 8.66 -7.96
C ASP A 115 0.51 9.19 -6.59
N ILE A 116 -0.43 9.64 -5.75
CA ILE A 116 -0.17 9.98 -4.35
C ILE A 116 0.47 8.80 -3.62
N HIS A 117 -0.08 7.59 -3.79
CA HIS A 117 0.48 6.39 -3.19
C HIS A 117 1.90 6.08 -3.69
N LYS A 118 2.19 6.26 -4.99
CA LYS A 118 3.54 6.12 -5.53
C LYS A 118 4.49 7.11 -4.86
N MET A 119 4.07 8.36 -4.70
CA MET A 119 4.88 9.38 -4.04
C MET A 119 5.19 8.98 -2.59
N HIS A 120 4.18 8.56 -1.81
CA HIS A 120 4.38 8.07 -0.45
C HIS A 120 5.31 6.85 -0.38
N ALA A 121 5.20 5.92 -1.32
CA ALA A 121 5.95 4.67 -1.33
C ALA A 121 7.41 4.83 -1.80
N TYR A 122 7.67 5.71 -2.77
CA TYR A 122 8.95 5.76 -3.48
C TYR A 122 9.76 7.04 -3.26
N LEU A 123 9.18 8.10 -2.69
CA LEU A 123 9.94 9.30 -2.34
C LEU A 123 10.97 9.00 -1.24
N ARG A 124 12.20 9.47 -1.42
CA ARG A 124 13.31 9.23 -0.48
C ARG A 124 13.99 10.55 -0.16
N PHE A 125 14.03 10.87 1.13
CA PHE A 125 14.77 12.00 1.65
C PHE A 125 16.26 11.70 1.74
N ARG A 126 17.08 12.67 1.33
CA ARG A 126 18.54 12.63 1.39
C ARG A 126 19.02 13.81 2.22
N ARG A 127 19.99 13.61 3.11
CA ARG A 127 20.54 14.70 3.92
C ARG A 127 21.29 15.68 3.02
N VAL A 128 21.06 16.97 3.23
CA VAL A 128 21.73 18.07 2.55
C VAL A 128 22.59 18.80 3.60
N GLY A 129 23.91 18.61 3.52
CA GLY A 129 24.89 19.23 4.41
C GLY A 129 25.58 18.27 5.39
N GLY A 130 26.92 18.28 5.34
CA GLY A 130 27.84 17.63 6.26
C GLY A 130 29.27 17.77 5.71
N GLU A 131 30.17 18.38 6.48
CA GLU A 131 31.59 18.70 6.17
C GLU A 131 31.86 20.01 5.39
N GLU A 132 31.63 21.15 6.04
CA GLU A 132 32.55 22.28 5.91
C GLU A 132 33.03 22.60 7.33
N ALA A 133 34.31 22.34 7.60
CA ALA A 133 34.98 22.85 8.78
C ALA A 133 35.00 24.38 8.68
N LEU A 134 34.36 25.07 9.62
CA LEU A 134 34.52 26.51 9.79
C LEU A 134 35.34 26.76 11.07
N PRO A 135 36.13 27.86 11.08
CA PRO A 135 37.19 28.06 12.06
C PRO A 135 36.65 28.30 13.47
N GLU A 136 37.58 28.09 14.42
CA GLU A 136 37.41 28.04 15.86
C GLU A 136 36.37 28.99 16.47
N GLU A 137 35.61 28.37 17.36
CA GLU A 137 34.64 28.82 18.35
C GLU A 137 34.82 30.25 18.91
N GLN A 138 33.70 30.97 19.01
CA GLN A 138 33.52 32.00 20.04
C GLN A 138 32.62 31.43 21.16
N PRO A 139 33.09 31.42 22.43
CA PRO A 139 32.31 30.88 23.54
C PRO A 139 31.29 31.93 24.02
N GLY A 140 29.99 31.59 23.96
CA GLY A 140 28.96 32.38 24.67
C GLY A 140 27.60 32.56 24.00
N ALA A 141 27.34 32.01 22.81
CA ALA A 141 26.00 32.05 22.21
C ALA A 141 25.27 30.72 22.43
N GLU A 142 24.03 30.77 22.94
CA GLU A 142 23.13 29.62 22.98
C GLU A 142 23.02 28.98 21.59
N GLU A 143 23.43 27.71 21.46
CA GLU A 143 23.44 27.00 20.18
C GLU A 143 22.02 26.94 19.58
N PRO A 144 21.77 27.53 18.39
CA PRO A 144 20.58 27.17 17.65
C PRO A 144 20.80 25.71 17.20
N ARG A 145 20.05 24.76 17.78
CA ARG A 145 20.02 23.36 17.35
C ARG A 145 19.95 23.30 15.82
N ARG A 146 21.07 22.98 15.17
CA ARG A 146 21.20 22.91 13.72
C ARG A 146 20.34 21.74 13.25
N ARG A 147 19.10 22.01 12.84
CA ARG A 147 18.20 20.98 12.33
C ARG A 147 18.77 20.39 11.05
N GLU A 148 18.80 19.06 11.00
CA GLU A 148 19.23 18.33 9.83
C GLU A 148 18.28 18.63 8.66
N ARG A 149 18.85 19.02 7.53
CA ARG A 149 18.10 19.36 6.32
C ARG A 149 18.09 18.19 5.36
N TYR A 150 16.93 17.92 4.78
CA TYR A 150 16.73 16.83 3.83
C TYR A 150 16.13 17.33 2.51
N ALA A 151 16.46 16.70 1.40
CA ALA A 151 15.85 16.97 0.10
C ALA A 151 15.45 15.67 -0.60
N ALA A 152 14.38 15.73 -1.39
CA ALA A 152 13.89 14.62 -2.20
C ALA A 152 13.42 15.14 -3.56
N TRP A 153 13.62 14.33 -4.60
CA TRP A 153 13.09 14.59 -5.94
C TRP A 153 12.01 13.57 -6.28
N PHE A 154 10.89 14.03 -6.87
CA PHE A 154 9.83 13.15 -7.36
C PHE A 154 9.18 13.71 -8.64
N GLU A 155 8.82 12.82 -9.56
CA GLU A 155 8.18 13.17 -10.83
C GLU A 155 6.74 12.63 -10.86
N PRO A 156 5.76 13.44 -10.45
CA PRO A 156 4.38 12.99 -10.40
C PRO A 156 3.74 12.96 -11.79
N ASP A 157 2.85 12.00 -12.02
CA ASP A 157 2.01 11.94 -13.22
C ASP A 157 0.92 13.05 -13.19
N HIS A 158 0.54 13.51 -12.00
CA HIS A 158 -0.53 14.47 -11.72
C HIS A 158 -0.07 15.63 -10.81
N PHE A 159 -0.89 16.66 -10.60
CA PHE A 159 -0.60 17.81 -9.72
C PHE A 159 -0.84 17.47 -8.25
N ILE A 160 -0.18 16.42 -7.76
CA ILE A 160 -0.48 15.79 -6.47
C ILE A 160 0.31 16.35 -5.28
N LEU A 161 1.25 17.27 -5.53
CA LEU A 161 2.20 17.71 -4.52
C LEU A 161 1.49 18.18 -3.25
N GLU A 162 0.60 19.17 -3.36
CA GLU A 162 -0.19 19.67 -2.22
C GLU A 162 -1.03 18.59 -1.54
N ALA A 163 -1.66 17.71 -2.33
CA ALA A 163 -2.51 16.64 -1.80
C ALA A 163 -1.71 15.53 -1.07
N ALA A 164 -0.46 15.28 -1.49
CA ALA A 164 0.39 14.25 -0.94
C ALA A 164 1.21 14.73 0.27
N THR A 165 1.54 16.02 0.33
CA THR A 165 2.45 16.63 1.31
C THR A 165 2.07 16.47 2.78
N PRO A 166 0.78 16.53 3.21
CA PRO A 166 0.41 16.34 4.62
C PRO A 166 0.94 15.04 5.23
N PHE A 167 0.99 13.95 4.44
CA PHE A 167 1.59 12.68 4.87
C PHE A 167 3.05 12.82 5.32
N PHE A 168 3.84 13.65 4.62
CA PHE A 168 5.24 13.86 4.93
C PHE A 168 5.43 14.80 6.12
N VAL A 169 4.54 15.78 6.31
CA VAL A 169 4.53 16.63 7.52
C VAL A 169 4.26 15.77 8.75
N ASP A 170 3.23 14.91 8.70
CA ASP A 170 2.86 14.05 9.83
C ASP A 170 3.97 13.06 10.20
N ARG A 171 4.68 12.51 9.21
CA ARG A 171 5.66 11.43 9.41
C ARG A 171 7.10 11.91 9.59
N PHE A 172 7.46 13.05 8.98
CA PHE A 172 8.81 13.60 8.98
C PHE A 172 8.85 15.02 9.56
N GLY A 173 7.85 15.39 10.36
CA GLY A 173 7.72 16.74 10.92
C GLY A 173 8.85 17.17 11.87
N GLY A 174 9.65 16.22 12.36
CA GLY A 174 10.80 16.45 13.23
C GLY A 174 12.07 16.95 12.54
N PHE A 175 12.10 16.97 11.20
CA PHE A 175 13.24 17.39 10.39
C PHE A 175 12.87 18.56 9.47
N ASP A 176 13.87 19.29 8.99
CA ASP A 176 13.66 20.26 7.92
C ASP A 176 13.81 19.53 6.58
N TRP A 177 12.83 19.66 5.69
CA TRP A 177 12.90 18.97 4.41
C TRP A 177 12.30 19.74 3.24
N LEU A 178 12.78 19.41 2.03
CA LEU A 178 12.30 19.93 0.76
C LEU A 178 11.96 18.76 -0.18
N ILE A 179 10.77 18.79 -0.76
CA ILE A 179 10.38 17.93 -1.87
C ILE A 179 10.35 18.80 -3.13
N ALA A 180 11.18 18.47 -4.10
CA ALA A 180 11.21 19.10 -5.40
C ALA A 180 10.56 18.21 -6.46
N THR A 181 9.73 18.81 -7.30
CA THR A 181 9.08 18.16 -8.45
C THR A 181 9.10 19.09 -9.67
N PRO A 182 8.91 18.55 -10.89
CA PRO A 182 8.77 19.37 -12.10
C PRO A 182 7.54 20.29 -12.13
N VAL A 183 6.61 20.15 -11.18
CA VAL A 183 5.35 20.94 -11.14
C VAL A 183 5.24 21.82 -9.90
N GLY A 184 6.23 21.79 -9.00
CA GLY A 184 6.23 22.57 -7.78
C GLY A 184 7.22 22.04 -6.75
N THR A 185 7.44 22.81 -5.69
CA THR A 185 8.22 22.41 -4.51
C THR A 185 7.36 22.48 -3.26
N ALA A 186 7.66 21.62 -2.28
CA ALA A 186 7.03 21.64 -0.96
C ALA A 186 8.12 21.56 0.11
N GLY A 187 8.20 22.56 0.98
CA GLY A 187 9.21 22.67 2.03
C GLY A 187 8.59 22.73 3.42
N TRP A 188 9.21 22.06 4.37
CA TRP A 188 8.84 22.05 5.78
C TRP A 188 10.06 22.41 6.63
N ASN A 189 9.90 23.40 7.53
CA ASN A 189 10.96 23.89 8.42
C ASN A 189 10.75 23.46 9.89
N GLY A 190 9.89 22.45 10.11
CA GLY A 190 9.49 22.02 11.44
C GLY A 190 8.47 22.91 12.14
N ARG A 191 7.90 23.91 11.45
CA ARG A 191 6.81 24.78 11.93
C ARG A 191 5.78 25.06 10.84
N ASP A 192 6.26 25.49 9.67
CA ASP A 192 5.46 25.95 8.55
C ASP A 192 5.70 25.10 7.31
N LEU A 193 4.61 24.84 6.59
CA LEU A 193 4.62 24.21 5.28
C LEU A 193 4.52 25.29 4.20
N ALA A 194 5.47 25.31 3.27
CA ALA A 194 5.49 26.25 2.16
C ALA A 194 5.49 25.51 0.82
N PHE A 195 4.73 26.01 -0.14
CA PHE A 195 4.77 25.56 -1.53
C PHE A 195 5.47 26.61 -2.38
N GLY A 196 6.22 26.16 -3.37
CA GLY A 196 7.03 27.01 -4.22
C GLY A 196 7.01 26.57 -5.68
N PRO A 197 7.73 27.30 -6.55
CA PRO A 197 7.78 27.01 -7.98
C PRO A 197 8.38 25.62 -8.26
N PRO A 198 8.22 25.11 -9.49
CA PRO A 198 8.88 23.89 -9.94
C PRO A 198 10.37 23.88 -9.61
N GLY A 199 10.82 22.77 -9.03
CA GLY A 199 12.24 22.54 -8.77
C GLY A 199 12.91 21.88 -9.97
N ARG A 200 14.24 21.90 -9.98
CA ARG A 200 15.07 21.12 -10.90
C ARG A 200 15.61 19.90 -10.18
N ARG A 201 15.86 18.84 -10.95
CA ARG A 201 16.46 17.62 -10.41
C ARG A 201 17.83 17.88 -9.77
N GLU A 202 18.57 18.83 -10.31
CA GLU A 202 19.89 19.28 -9.85
C GLU A 202 19.84 19.95 -8.47
N ASP A 203 18.67 20.41 -8.03
CA ASP A 203 18.47 21.02 -6.70
C ASP A 203 18.45 19.95 -5.57
N ALA A 204 18.45 18.67 -5.92
CA ALA A 204 18.62 17.55 -4.98
C ALA A 204 20.05 16.96 -5.08
N PRO A 205 20.73 16.64 -3.96
CA PRO A 205 22.13 16.23 -3.97
C PRO A 205 22.41 14.99 -4.84
N SER A 206 23.47 15.09 -5.66
CA SER A 206 23.96 14.03 -6.56
C SER A 206 24.65 12.90 -5.80
N SER A 207 24.61 11.70 -6.37
CA SER A 207 25.04 10.45 -5.75
C SER A 207 26.51 10.15 -6.00
N ASP A 208 27.39 10.48 -5.05
CA ASP A 208 28.80 10.05 -5.17
C ASP A 208 29.34 9.23 -3.98
N ALA A 209 28.70 9.22 -2.80
CA ALA A 209 29.27 8.53 -1.63
C ALA A 209 28.63 7.17 -1.28
N PHE A 210 27.70 6.63 -2.08
CA PHE A 210 26.94 5.43 -1.73
C PHE A 210 26.76 4.40 -2.87
N GLU A 211 27.38 4.61 -4.03
CA GLU A 211 27.10 3.83 -5.25
C GLU A 211 27.83 2.46 -5.33
N THR A 212 28.96 2.28 -4.66
CA THR A 212 29.76 1.04 -4.80
C THR A 212 29.11 -0.17 -4.11
N GLY A 213 28.52 0.01 -2.92
CA GLY A 213 27.94 -1.11 -2.15
C GLY A 213 26.60 -1.65 -2.70
N TRP A 214 25.83 -0.81 -3.40
CA TRP A 214 24.52 -1.19 -3.94
C TRP A 214 24.61 -1.93 -5.28
N THR A 215 25.59 -1.59 -6.11
CA THR A 215 25.83 -2.22 -7.40
C THR A 215 26.28 -3.68 -7.24
N ASP A 216 27.14 -3.94 -6.25
CA ASP A 216 27.61 -5.30 -5.91
C ASP A 216 26.48 -6.19 -5.36
N TYR A 217 25.56 -5.60 -4.60
CA TYR A 217 24.36 -6.29 -4.12
C TYR A 217 23.48 -6.75 -5.29
N TYR A 218 23.08 -5.86 -6.20
CA TYR A 218 22.23 -6.24 -7.33
C TYR A 218 22.90 -7.20 -8.32
N ALA A 219 24.21 -7.07 -8.54
CA ALA A 219 24.98 -8.01 -9.37
C ALA A 219 25.03 -9.43 -8.80
N ALA A 220 24.93 -9.60 -7.47
CA ALA A 220 24.97 -10.89 -6.78
C ALA A 220 23.62 -11.63 -6.74
N ILE A 221 22.49 -10.92 -6.89
CA ILE A 221 21.11 -11.48 -6.88
C ILE A 221 20.45 -11.52 -8.27
N PHE A 222 21.06 -10.92 -9.30
CA PHE A 222 20.57 -10.95 -10.68
C PHE A 222 20.65 -12.37 -11.27
N ASN A 223 19.50 -12.98 -11.55
CA ASN A 223 19.41 -14.32 -12.16
C ASN A 223 19.29 -14.23 -13.69
N PRO A 224 20.34 -14.57 -14.47
CA PRO A 224 20.37 -14.45 -15.93
C PRO A 224 19.28 -15.25 -16.66
N ALA A 225 18.79 -16.33 -16.05
CA ALA A 225 17.82 -17.24 -16.66
C ALA A 225 16.36 -16.74 -16.58
N ARG A 226 16.08 -15.65 -15.84
CA ARG A 226 14.71 -15.11 -15.63
C ARG A 226 14.44 -13.79 -16.34
N THR A 227 15.36 -13.31 -17.17
CA THR A 227 15.21 -12.03 -17.87
C THR A 227 14.17 -12.14 -19.00
N ASN A 228 13.00 -11.51 -18.83
CA ASN A 228 12.01 -11.29 -19.91
C ASN A 228 11.95 -9.79 -20.24
N PRO A 229 12.69 -9.33 -21.28
CA PRO A 229 12.84 -7.91 -21.60
C PRO A 229 11.53 -7.21 -21.95
N THR A 230 10.54 -7.97 -22.42
CA THR A 230 9.23 -7.46 -22.86
C THR A 230 8.33 -7.11 -21.67
N LEU A 231 8.34 -7.94 -20.62
CA LEU A 231 7.58 -7.73 -19.38
C LEU A 231 8.22 -6.66 -18.46
N MET A 232 9.55 -6.53 -18.49
CA MET A 232 10.24 -5.44 -17.78
C MET A 232 9.89 -4.07 -18.38
N ARG A 233 9.71 -3.97 -19.71
CA ARG A 233 9.33 -2.74 -20.41
C ARG A 233 7.85 -2.36 -20.20
N SER A 234 6.97 -3.31 -19.88
CA SER A 234 5.53 -3.05 -19.68
C SER A 234 5.19 -2.59 -18.26
N HIS A 235 5.96 -2.97 -17.25
CA HIS A 235 5.79 -2.52 -15.86
C HIS A 235 6.67 -1.31 -15.49
N MET A 236 7.65 -0.96 -16.32
CA MET A 236 8.53 0.18 -16.12
C MET A 236 8.51 1.08 -17.36
N ALA A 237 7.86 2.24 -17.25
CA ALA A 237 8.05 3.28 -18.26
C ALA A 237 9.53 3.71 -18.26
N LYS A 238 10.18 3.67 -19.44
CA LYS A 238 11.61 4.02 -19.63
C LYS A 238 12.02 5.32 -18.95
N LYS A 239 11.09 6.28 -18.80
CA LYS A 239 11.35 7.60 -18.18
C LYS A 239 11.89 7.51 -16.75
N TYR A 240 11.53 6.49 -15.96
CA TYR A 240 11.95 6.36 -14.56
C TYR A 240 13.27 5.64 -14.35
N TRP A 241 13.88 5.11 -15.42
CA TRP A 241 15.10 4.30 -15.32
C TRP A 241 16.30 5.15 -14.90
N HIS A 242 16.30 6.43 -15.26
CA HIS A 242 17.39 7.35 -14.90
C HIS A 242 17.39 7.73 -13.41
N ASN A 243 16.34 7.36 -12.66
CA ASN A 243 16.21 7.60 -11.22
C ASN A 243 16.55 6.35 -10.39
N LEU A 244 16.98 5.26 -11.04
CA LEU A 244 17.35 3.97 -10.44
C LEU A 244 18.84 3.69 -10.73
N PRO A 245 19.74 3.76 -9.73
CA PRO A 245 21.15 3.40 -9.91
C PRO A 245 21.34 1.99 -10.49
N GLU A 246 20.43 1.08 -10.18
CA GLU A 246 20.40 -0.30 -10.68
C GLU A 246 20.17 -0.39 -12.19
N ALA A 247 19.46 0.58 -12.78
CA ALA A 247 19.11 0.56 -14.20
C ALA A 247 20.31 0.86 -15.10
N ALA A 248 21.34 1.55 -14.59
CA ALA A 248 22.62 1.73 -15.28
C ALA A 248 23.39 0.40 -15.41
N ALA A 249 23.21 -0.53 -14.46
CA ALA A 249 23.81 -1.86 -14.51
C ALA A 249 23.03 -2.84 -15.39
N ILE A 250 21.74 -2.59 -15.70
CA ILE A 250 20.88 -3.51 -16.47
C ILE A 250 21.45 -3.82 -17.88
N PRO A 251 21.93 -2.86 -18.69
CA PRO A 251 22.53 -3.17 -19.99
C PRO A 251 23.76 -4.10 -19.86
N ASP A 252 24.60 -3.88 -18.87
CA ASP A 252 25.78 -4.70 -18.58
C ASP A 252 25.44 -6.08 -18.05
N LEU A 253 24.46 -6.15 -17.14
CA LEU A 253 23.95 -7.40 -16.58
C LEU A 253 23.24 -8.25 -17.65
N VAL A 254 22.47 -7.64 -18.54
CA VAL A 254 21.82 -8.31 -19.69
C VAL A 254 22.85 -8.75 -20.74
N ARG A 255 23.87 -7.93 -21.01
CA ARG A 255 24.98 -8.27 -21.93
C ARG A 255 25.84 -9.40 -21.39
N ARG A 256 26.12 -9.43 -20.09
CA ARG A 256 26.86 -10.49 -19.39
C ARG A 256 25.99 -11.72 -19.09
N ALA A 257 24.66 -11.62 -19.18
CA ALA A 257 23.73 -12.71 -18.87
C ALA A 257 23.85 -13.90 -19.83
N GLN A 258 24.02 -13.67 -21.14
CA GLN A 258 24.10 -14.77 -22.11
C GLN A 258 25.36 -15.63 -21.98
N PRO A 259 26.59 -15.06 -21.93
CA PRO A 259 27.81 -15.85 -21.73
C PRO A 259 27.82 -16.57 -20.37
N ARG A 260 27.26 -15.92 -19.33
CA ARG A 260 27.23 -16.45 -17.95
C ARG A 260 26.17 -17.52 -17.74
N ALA A 261 25.04 -17.46 -18.46
CA ALA A 261 24.04 -18.52 -18.50
C ALA A 261 24.56 -19.77 -19.23
N LEU A 262 25.31 -19.59 -20.32
CA LEU A 262 25.97 -20.70 -21.02
C LEU A 262 27.06 -21.35 -20.15
N ALA A 263 27.90 -20.55 -19.49
CA ALA A 263 28.90 -21.07 -18.54
C ALA A 263 28.26 -21.77 -17.31
N MET A 264 27.10 -21.30 -16.83
CA MET A 264 26.34 -21.93 -15.73
C MET A 264 25.67 -23.26 -16.12
N ILE A 265 25.41 -23.49 -17.41
CA ILE A 265 24.93 -24.79 -17.92
C ILE A 265 26.08 -25.80 -17.99
N GLU A 266 27.30 -25.32 -18.25
CA GLU A 266 28.51 -26.16 -18.34
C GLU A 266 29.17 -26.48 -17.00
N THR A 267 28.89 -25.71 -15.93
CA THR A 267 29.54 -25.92 -14.62
C THR A 267 28.57 -26.54 -13.61
N GLU A 268 28.95 -27.68 -13.01
CA GLU A 268 28.13 -28.35 -11.99
C GLU A 268 27.95 -27.48 -10.73
N PRO A 269 26.73 -27.42 -10.15
CA PRO A 269 26.38 -26.49 -9.09
C PRO A 269 27.03 -26.84 -7.74
N THR A 270 27.78 -25.90 -7.17
CA THR A 270 28.23 -25.92 -5.77
C THR A 270 27.46 -24.91 -4.92
N MET A 271 27.13 -25.29 -3.67
CA MET A 271 26.31 -24.49 -2.75
C MET A 271 27.11 -23.33 -2.11
N PRO A 272 26.63 -22.07 -2.15
CA PRO A 272 27.35 -20.94 -1.56
C PRO A 272 27.06 -20.78 -0.05
N LYS A 273 28.12 -20.66 0.76
CA LYS A 273 28.06 -20.25 2.18
C LYS A 273 27.97 -18.70 2.28
N LYS A 274 26.88 -18.17 2.83
CA LYS A 274 26.71 -16.71 3.08
C LYS A 274 27.41 -16.26 4.37
N ARG A 275 28.23 -15.21 4.28
CA ARG A 275 28.62 -14.34 5.42
C ARG A 275 27.66 -13.14 5.46
N MET A 276 27.03 -12.89 6.60
CA MET A 276 26.14 -11.74 6.81
C MET A 276 26.83 -10.69 7.72
N PRO A 277 26.77 -9.38 7.44
CA PRO A 277 27.30 -8.34 8.33
C PRO A 277 26.25 -7.90 9.36
N ALA A 278 26.58 -8.07 10.65
CA ALA A 278 25.69 -7.84 11.78
C ALA A 278 25.24 -6.37 12.01
N ALA A 279 25.93 -5.39 11.41
CA ALA A 279 25.70 -3.96 11.70
C ALA A 279 24.44 -3.38 11.03
N ALA A 280 24.01 -3.91 9.88
CA ALA A 280 22.82 -3.42 9.17
C ALA A 280 21.50 -3.87 9.83
N LEU A 281 21.52 -4.98 10.58
CA LEU A 281 20.38 -5.41 11.38
C LEU A 281 20.12 -4.49 12.59
N ALA A 282 21.17 -3.90 13.16
CA ALA A 282 21.06 -3.09 14.38
C ALA A 282 20.26 -1.79 14.17
N VAL A 283 20.35 -1.18 12.98
CA VAL A 283 19.72 0.13 12.68
C VAL A 283 18.23 -0.01 12.31
N MET A 284 17.80 -1.14 11.73
CA MET A 284 16.37 -1.40 11.44
C MET A 284 15.59 -1.92 12.65
N HIS A 285 16.28 -2.35 13.71
CA HIS A 285 15.66 -2.92 14.91
C HIS A 285 15.05 -1.86 15.84
N ASP A 286 15.37 -0.57 15.67
CA ASP A 286 15.03 0.44 16.69
C ASP A 286 13.64 1.08 16.54
N GLN A 287 12.97 0.97 15.38
CA GLN A 287 11.62 1.54 15.11
C GLN A 287 10.51 0.51 14.88
N ALA A 288 10.80 -0.79 14.96
CA ALA A 288 9.80 -1.81 14.73
C ALA A 288 9.02 -2.12 16.03
N PRO A 289 7.71 -2.46 15.96
CA PRO A 289 6.92 -2.74 17.16
C PRO A 289 7.55 -3.89 17.93
N ARG A 290 7.77 -3.66 19.23
CA ARG A 290 8.50 -4.56 20.14
C ARG A 290 7.56 -5.53 20.85
N SER A 291 6.26 -5.32 20.74
CA SER A 291 5.23 -6.18 21.32
C SER A 291 4.01 -6.31 20.40
N LEU A 292 3.23 -7.37 20.63
CA LEU A 292 1.93 -7.54 19.96
C LEU A 292 0.97 -6.38 20.25
N ALA A 293 1.00 -5.82 21.45
CA ALA A 293 0.14 -4.69 21.82
C ALA A 293 0.47 -3.44 20.98
N GLU A 294 1.75 -3.15 20.79
CA GLU A 294 2.19 -2.05 19.92
C GLU A 294 1.81 -2.30 18.46
N LEU A 295 2.02 -3.52 17.96
CA LEU A 295 1.64 -3.91 16.60
C LEU A 295 0.12 -3.74 16.38
N ASN A 296 -0.69 -4.23 17.30
CA ASN A 296 -2.16 -4.11 17.22
C ASN A 296 -2.59 -2.63 17.28
N GLY A 297 -1.93 -1.81 18.10
CA GLY A 297 -2.15 -0.36 18.15
C GLY A 297 -1.84 0.34 16.82
N LEU A 298 -0.78 -0.07 16.12
CA LEU A 298 -0.45 0.45 14.79
C LEU A 298 -1.49 0.06 13.74
N ILE A 299 -1.92 -1.21 13.74
CA ILE A 299 -2.94 -1.71 12.81
C ILE A 299 -4.28 -0.98 13.03
N ALA A 300 -4.68 -0.78 14.29
CA ALA A 300 -5.90 -0.05 14.63
C ALA A 300 -5.87 1.40 14.12
N LYS A 301 -4.71 2.08 14.24
CA LYS A 301 -4.52 3.46 13.76
C LYS A 301 -4.47 3.56 12.24
N ALA A 302 -3.92 2.56 11.55
CA ALA A 302 -3.86 2.53 10.10
C ALA A 302 -5.25 2.39 9.45
N GLY A 303 -6.21 1.82 10.18
CA GLY A 303 -7.58 1.63 9.71
C GLY A 303 -7.72 0.53 8.64
N PRO A 304 -8.95 0.25 8.19
CA PRO A 304 -9.19 -0.76 7.17
C PRO A 304 -8.79 -0.25 5.78
N LEU A 305 -8.17 -1.13 4.98
CA LEU A 305 -7.87 -0.84 3.57
C LEU A 305 -9.14 -0.76 2.70
N VAL A 306 -10.24 -1.37 3.16
CA VAL A 306 -11.56 -1.35 2.51
C VAL A 306 -12.61 -0.82 3.47
N PRO A 307 -13.46 0.14 3.06
CA PRO A 307 -14.50 0.68 3.92
C PRO A 307 -15.57 -0.39 4.23
N GLY A 308 -16.11 -0.36 5.45
CA GLY A 308 -17.26 -1.17 5.86
C GLY A 308 -17.02 -2.10 7.04
N ALA A 309 -15.78 -2.50 7.33
CA ALA A 309 -15.44 -3.27 8.52
C ALA A 309 -15.74 -2.46 9.80
N THR A 310 -16.20 -3.14 10.86
CA THR A 310 -16.50 -2.49 12.14
C THR A 310 -15.22 -2.22 12.92
N GLN A 311 -14.31 -3.18 12.93
CA GLN A 311 -13.04 -3.11 13.65
C GLN A 311 -12.00 -4.07 13.06
N ALA A 312 -10.74 -3.91 13.46
CA ALA A 312 -9.72 -4.91 13.20
C ALA A 312 -9.95 -6.14 14.09
N VAL A 313 -9.79 -7.33 13.53
CA VAL A 313 -9.79 -8.60 14.27
C VAL A 313 -8.36 -9.11 14.34
N PHE A 314 -7.77 -9.02 15.53
CA PHE A 314 -6.39 -9.41 15.79
C PHE A 314 -6.26 -10.92 16.02
N GLY A 315 -5.02 -11.41 16.02
CA GLY A 315 -4.74 -12.78 16.43
C GLY A 315 -4.96 -12.99 17.93
N GLU A 316 -5.36 -14.21 18.31
CA GLU A 316 -5.67 -14.61 19.68
C GLU A 316 -4.94 -15.91 20.02
N GLY A 317 -4.30 -15.96 21.20
CA GLY A 317 -3.59 -17.13 21.72
C GLY A 317 -2.36 -16.77 22.55
N PRO A 318 -1.60 -17.76 23.03
CA PRO A 318 -0.39 -17.52 23.81
C PRO A 318 0.78 -17.07 22.91
N ASN A 319 1.79 -16.44 23.53
CA ASN A 319 3.10 -16.30 22.91
C ASN A 319 3.81 -17.66 22.89
N HIS A 320 4.65 -17.88 21.89
CA HIS A 320 5.37 -19.14 21.65
C HIS A 320 4.45 -20.39 21.60
N PRO A 321 3.35 -20.35 20.85
CA PRO A 321 2.48 -21.50 20.70
C PRO A 321 3.22 -22.61 19.95
N GLY A 322 2.83 -23.87 20.17
CA GLY A 322 3.33 -24.96 19.34
C GLY A 322 2.92 -24.78 17.87
N ILE A 323 1.71 -24.26 17.64
CA ILE A 323 1.16 -24.07 16.30
C ILE A 323 0.39 -22.75 16.23
N ALA A 324 0.63 -21.99 15.16
CA ALA A 324 -0.22 -20.87 14.77
C ALA A 324 -1.04 -21.22 13.52
N PHE A 325 -2.34 -20.91 13.53
CA PHE A 325 -3.26 -21.11 12.41
C PHE A 325 -3.60 -19.77 11.76
N VAL A 326 -3.41 -19.68 10.44
CA VAL A 326 -3.65 -18.46 9.66
C VAL A 326 -4.78 -18.70 8.67
N GLY A 327 -5.89 -17.97 8.82
CA GLY A 327 -7.02 -17.94 7.90
C GLY A 327 -6.93 -16.86 6.83
N GLU A 328 -8.04 -16.66 6.11
CA GLU A 328 -8.15 -15.68 5.03
C GLU A 328 -8.35 -14.24 5.56
N GLN A 329 -9.52 -14.01 6.16
CA GLN A 329 -9.94 -12.72 6.73
C GLN A 329 -11.03 -12.98 7.79
N PRO A 330 -11.39 -11.98 8.60
CA PRO A 330 -12.50 -12.11 9.54
C PRO A 330 -13.83 -12.23 8.78
N GLY A 331 -14.78 -12.96 9.35
CA GLY A 331 -16.16 -13.01 8.86
C GLY A 331 -17.08 -12.02 9.58
N ASP A 332 -18.38 -12.18 9.35
CA ASP A 332 -19.44 -11.35 9.92
C ASP A 332 -19.47 -11.36 11.45
N GLU A 333 -19.44 -12.56 12.05
CA GLU A 333 -19.43 -12.72 13.52
C GLU A 333 -18.11 -12.25 14.13
N GLU A 334 -16.98 -12.54 13.47
CA GLU A 334 -15.65 -12.13 13.91
C GLU A 334 -15.50 -10.60 13.93
N ASP A 335 -15.96 -9.90 12.89
CA ASP A 335 -15.91 -8.44 12.79
C ASP A 335 -16.70 -7.74 13.91
N LEU A 336 -17.83 -8.32 14.34
CA LEU A 336 -18.62 -7.76 15.44
C LEU A 336 -18.00 -8.05 16.81
N GLN A 337 -17.44 -9.24 16.97
CA GLN A 337 -16.92 -9.70 18.27
C GLN A 337 -15.44 -9.33 18.50
N GLY A 338 -14.71 -8.93 17.46
CA GLY A 338 -13.28 -8.60 17.54
C GLY A 338 -12.37 -9.82 17.73
N ARG A 339 -12.88 -11.04 17.52
CA ARG A 339 -12.17 -12.30 17.80
C ARG A 339 -12.09 -13.22 16.58
N PRO A 340 -10.96 -13.89 16.31
CA PRO A 340 -10.80 -14.72 15.13
C PRO A 340 -11.48 -16.09 15.30
N PHE A 341 -12.09 -16.59 14.23
CA PHE A 341 -12.72 -17.92 14.17
C PHE A 341 -13.77 -18.17 15.25
N VAL A 342 -14.76 -17.27 15.39
CA VAL A 342 -15.91 -17.44 16.29
C VAL A 342 -17.20 -17.83 15.55
N GLY A 343 -17.25 -17.59 14.24
CA GLY A 343 -18.38 -17.89 13.36
C GLY A 343 -18.49 -19.37 12.96
N PRO A 344 -19.31 -19.71 11.95
CA PRO A 344 -19.58 -21.10 11.57
C PRO A 344 -18.32 -21.89 11.18
N ALA A 345 -17.39 -21.25 10.48
CA ALA A 345 -16.10 -21.85 10.10
C ALA A 345 -15.21 -22.10 11.33
N GLY A 346 -15.24 -21.20 12.32
CA GLY A 346 -14.54 -21.36 13.59
C GLY A 346 -15.10 -22.51 14.43
N ARG A 347 -16.42 -22.62 14.54
CA ARG A 347 -17.08 -23.75 15.22
C ARG A 347 -16.74 -25.11 14.57
N LEU A 348 -16.61 -25.15 13.23
CA LEU A 348 -16.14 -26.35 12.54
C LEU A 348 -14.68 -26.65 12.87
N LEU A 349 -13.83 -25.62 12.91
CA LEU A 349 -12.41 -25.74 13.27
C LEU A 349 -12.26 -26.25 14.71
N ASP A 350 -13.05 -25.77 15.66
CA ASP A 350 -13.02 -26.22 17.06
C ASP A 350 -13.35 -27.70 17.20
N ARG A 351 -14.36 -28.19 16.46
CA ARG A 351 -14.66 -29.62 16.40
C ARG A 351 -13.49 -30.41 15.82
N ALA A 352 -12.91 -29.92 14.73
CA ALA A 352 -11.77 -30.58 14.08
C ALA A 352 -10.52 -30.59 14.99
N PHE A 353 -10.29 -29.54 15.79
CA PHE A 353 -9.25 -29.49 16.81
C PHE A 353 -9.48 -30.53 17.90
N ALA A 354 -10.70 -30.64 18.43
CA ALA A 354 -11.02 -31.66 19.43
C ALA A 354 -10.76 -33.08 18.89
N GLU A 355 -11.19 -33.37 17.66
CA GLU A 355 -10.96 -34.68 17.01
C GLU A 355 -9.49 -34.93 16.64
N ALA A 356 -8.71 -33.89 16.33
CA ALA A 356 -7.29 -33.97 16.05
C ALA A 356 -6.41 -33.97 17.33
N GLY A 357 -7.01 -33.77 18.51
CA GLY A 357 -6.30 -33.66 19.79
C GLY A 357 -5.49 -32.36 19.91
N ILE A 358 -5.91 -31.28 19.25
CA ILE A 358 -5.31 -29.96 19.33
C ILE A 358 -6.06 -29.15 20.39
N ASP A 359 -5.36 -28.69 21.42
CA ASP A 359 -5.91 -27.76 22.40
C ASP A 359 -5.86 -26.34 21.84
N ARG A 360 -7.04 -25.76 21.56
CA ARG A 360 -7.18 -24.39 21.04
C ARG A 360 -6.49 -23.36 21.94
N THR A 361 -6.53 -23.54 23.25
CA THR A 361 -5.95 -22.57 24.21
C THR A 361 -4.43 -22.50 24.15
N ARG A 362 -3.80 -23.52 23.54
CA ARG A 362 -2.35 -23.62 23.33
C ARG A 362 -1.94 -23.28 21.90
N ALA A 363 -2.90 -22.98 21.04
CA ALA A 363 -2.69 -22.55 19.67
C ALA A 363 -2.88 -21.04 19.55
N TYR A 364 -2.24 -20.45 18.55
CA TYR A 364 -2.49 -19.05 18.17
C TYR A 364 -3.29 -19.01 16.88
N LEU A 365 -4.36 -18.24 16.83
CA LEU A 365 -5.25 -18.15 15.68
C LEU A 365 -5.29 -16.73 15.16
N THR A 366 -5.12 -16.56 13.85
CA THR A 366 -5.14 -15.25 13.21
C THR A 366 -5.55 -15.34 11.74
N ASN A 367 -5.64 -14.21 11.06
CA ASN A 367 -5.98 -14.13 9.63
C ASN A 367 -4.93 -13.36 8.84
N ALA A 368 -4.81 -13.68 7.54
CA ALA A 368 -3.93 -12.99 6.62
C ALA A 368 -4.31 -11.52 6.41
N VAL A 369 -5.60 -11.21 6.45
CA VAL A 369 -6.16 -9.86 6.44
C VAL A 369 -6.88 -9.59 7.76
N LYS A 370 -6.78 -8.37 8.30
CA LYS A 370 -7.31 -8.04 9.64
C LYS A 370 -8.69 -7.41 9.67
N HIS A 371 -9.24 -7.03 8.53
CA HIS A 371 -10.55 -6.38 8.42
C HIS A 371 -11.49 -7.17 7.52
N PHE A 372 -12.77 -7.21 7.88
CA PHE A 372 -13.76 -7.95 7.11
C PHE A 372 -14.15 -7.22 5.83
N LYS A 373 -13.88 -7.85 4.68
CA LYS A 373 -14.37 -7.38 3.40
C LYS A 373 -15.69 -8.03 3.04
N PHE A 374 -16.71 -7.21 2.79
CA PHE A 374 -18.05 -7.68 2.43
C PHE A 374 -18.78 -6.72 1.49
N GLU A 375 -19.86 -7.25 0.92
CA GLU A 375 -20.86 -6.50 0.19
C GLU A 375 -22.17 -6.48 0.97
N GLN A 376 -22.77 -5.31 1.15
CA GLN A 376 -24.05 -5.18 1.83
C GLN A 376 -25.18 -5.57 0.87
N ARG A 377 -25.94 -6.62 1.20
CA ARG A 377 -27.15 -7.01 0.46
C ARG A 377 -28.33 -7.11 1.41
N GLY A 378 -29.17 -6.07 1.42
CA GLY A 378 -30.24 -5.92 2.39
C GLY A 378 -29.68 -5.84 3.81
N LYS A 379 -30.16 -6.70 4.73
CA LYS A 379 -29.66 -6.79 6.11
C LYS A 379 -28.42 -7.69 6.28
N ARG A 380 -27.96 -8.34 5.21
CA ARG A 380 -26.86 -9.33 5.27
C ARG A 380 -25.55 -8.76 4.75
N ARG A 381 -24.46 -9.05 5.45
CA ARG A 381 -23.07 -8.77 5.03
C ARG A 381 -22.49 -9.99 4.31
N LEU A 382 -22.38 -9.91 2.99
CA LEU A 382 -21.91 -11.02 2.17
C LEU A 382 -20.39 -10.96 2.00
N HIS A 383 -19.69 -11.95 2.52
CA HIS A 383 -18.23 -12.05 2.45
C HIS A 383 -17.70 -11.94 1.02
N GLN A 384 -16.73 -11.05 0.80
CA GLN A 384 -15.96 -10.95 -0.45
C GLN A 384 -14.50 -11.32 -0.22
N LYS A 385 -13.92 -12.10 -1.14
CA LYS A 385 -12.51 -12.53 -1.02
C LYS A 385 -11.55 -11.33 -1.09
N PRO A 386 -10.48 -11.29 -0.27
CA PRO A 386 -9.42 -10.32 -0.42
C PRO A 386 -8.72 -10.39 -1.78
N THR A 387 -8.33 -9.24 -2.32
CA THR A 387 -7.49 -9.16 -3.52
C THR A 387 -6.03 -9.43 -3.18
N THR A 388 -5.22 -9.79 -4.18
CA THR A 388 -3.76 -9.96 -4.00
C THR A 388 -3.09 -8.71 -3.43
N GLY A 389 -3.57 -7.51 -3.81
CA GLY A 389 -3.06 -6.24 -3.28
C GLY A 389 -3.38 -6.05 -1.79
N GLU A 390 -4.60 -6.38 -1.38
CA GLU A 390 -5.01 -6.35 0.03
C GLU A 390 -4.19 -7.35 0.87
N VAL A 391 -4.00 -8.57 0.37
CA VAL A 391 -3.15 -9.58 1.04
C VAL A 391 -1.70 -9.11 1.13
N ALA A 392 -1.16 -8.50 0.07
CA ALA A 392 0.21 -7.98 0.08
C ALA A 392 0.38 -6.82 1.07
N HIS A 393 -0.63 -5.94 1.19
CA HIS A 393 -0.66 -4.87 2.18
C HIS A 393 -0.64 -5.45 3.61
N TYR A 394 -1.45 -6.48 3.88
CA TYR A 394 -1.51 -7.06 5.22
C TYR A 394 -0.36 -8.01 5.57
N ARG A 395 0.41 -8.47 4.57
CA ARG A 395 1.52 -9.42 4.76
C ARG A 395 2.55 -8.93 5.77
N TRP A 396 2.95 -7.66 5.70
CA TRP A 396 3.96 -7.12 6.62
C TRP A 396 3.51 -7.20 8.08
N TRP A 397 2.23 -6.88 8.36
CA TRP A 397 1.65 -7.00 9.69
C TRP A 397 1.62 -8.44 10.17
N LEU A 398 1.23 -9.38 9.30
CA LEU A 398 1.21 -10.82 9.61
C LEU A 398 2.63 -11.36 9.89
N GLU A 399 3.62 -10.99 9.07
CA GLU A 399 5.01 -11.42 9.30
C GLU A 399 5.52 -10.93 10.65
N ARG A 400 5.29 -9.64 10.96
CA ARG A 400 5.67 -9.07 12.25
C ARG A 400 4.95 -9.71 13.42
N GLU A 401 3.67 -10.00 13.29
CA GLU A 401 2.87 -10.70 14.29
C GLU A 401 3.46 -12.09 14.56
N LEU A 402 3.76 -12.85 13.51
CA LEU A 402 4.32 -14.19 13.64
C LEU A 402 5.78 -14.18 14.14
N ASP A 403 6.55 -13.12 13.91
CA ASP A 403 7.86 -12.92 14.52
C ASP A 403 7.74 -12.68 16.03
N LEU A 404 6.79 -11.85 16.44
CA LEU A 404 6.54 -11.54 17.86
C LEU A 404 5.93 -12.71 18.63
N VAL A 405 5.02 -13.45 18.00
CA VAL A 405 4.39 -14.66 18.57
C VAL A 405 5.37 -15.82 18.59
N ALA A 406 6.25 -15.93 17.59
CA ALA A 406 7.24 -16.99 17.42
C ALA A 406 6.68 -18.42 17.61
N PRO A 407 5.72 -18.85 16.77
CA PRO A 407 5.19 -20.22 16.78
C PRO A 407 6.22 -21.25 16.28
N THR A 408 6.16 -22.49 16.78
CA THR A 408 7.01 -23.58 16.26
C THR A 408 6.64 -23.97 14.83
N LEU A 409 5.34 -24.06 14.53
CA LEU A 409 4.80 -24.37 13.20
C LEU A 409 3.70 -23.39 12.82
N VAL A 410 3.62 -23.00 11.55
CA VAL A 410 2.50 -22.22 11.01
C VAL A 410 1.64 -23.06 10.07
N VAL A 411 0.33 -23.06 10.27
CA VAL A 411 -0.64 -23.76 9.42
C VAL A 411 -1.42 -22.75 8.61
N ALA A 412 -1.30 -22.82 7.28
CA ALA A 412 -2.05 -21.99 6.34
C ALA A 412 -3.40 -22.64 6.00
N LEU A 413 -4.50 -22.00 6.39
CA LEU A 413 -5.87 -22.44 6.13
C LEU A 413 -6.37 -21.80 4.82
N GLY A 414 -6.15 -22.49 3.70
CA GLY A 414 -6.64 -22.08 2.38
C GLY A 414 -5.72 -21.13 1.61
N ALA A 415 -6.17 -20.77 0.39
CA ALA A 415 -5.29 -20.20 -0.63
C ALA A 415 -4.77 -18.80 -0.29
N THR A 416 -5.59 -18.00 0.41
CA THR A 416 -5.23 -16.63 0.79
C THR A 416 -4.16 -16.63 1.89
N ALA A 417 -4.28 -17.53 2.87
CA ALA A 417 -3.24 -17.72 3.88
C ALA A 417 -1.91 -18.17 3.25
N VAL A 418 -1.96 -19.11 2.30
CA VAL A 418 -0.78 -19.54 1.54
C VAL A 418 -0.15 -18.38 0.77
N LEU A 419 -0.96 -17.57 0.08
CA LEU A 419 -0.45 -16.39 -0.65
C LEU A 419 0.21 -15.36 0.28
N ALA A 420 -0.32 -15.18 1.48
CA ALA A 420 0.25 -14.29 2.48
C ALA A 420 1.61 -14.82 2.96
N LEU A 421 1.66 -16.08 3.39
CA LEU A 421 2.81 -16.71 4.04
C LEU A 421 3.93 -17.14 3.08
N ALA A 422 3.59 -17.59 1.88
CA ALA A 422 4.56 -18.06 0.87
C ALA A 422 4.95 -16.96 -0.13
N GLY A 423 4.26 -15.81 -0.13
CA GLY A 423 4.47 -14.71 -1.07
C GLY A 423 4.00 -14.99 -2.52
N LYS A 424 3.51 -16.20 -2.81
CA LYS A 424 3.04 -16.62 -4.14
C LYS A 424 1.78 -17.46 -4.04
N ALA A 425 0.92 -17.39 -5.07
CA ALA A 425 -0.29 -18.19 -5.12
C ALA A 425 0.06 -19.65 -5.45
N VAL A 426 -0.44 -20.58 -4.63
CA VAL A 426 -0.27 -22.03 -4.85
C VAL A 426 -1.64 -22.70 -4.76
N PRO A 427 -1.99 -23.61 -5.69
CA PRO A 427 -3.23 -24.39 -5.59
C PRO A 427 -3.22 -25.27 -4.32
N VAL A 428 -4.07 -24.95 -3.35
CA VAL A 428 -4.11 -25.63 -2.04
C VAL A 428 -4.36 -27.13 -2.18
N THR A 429 -5.22 -27.54 -3.10
CA THR A 429 -5.54 -28.96 -3.33
C THR A 429 -4.33 -29.80 -3.75
N LYS A 430 -3.31 -29.18 -4.38
CA LYS A 430 -2.05 -29.85 -4.77
C LYS A 430 -0.92 -29.64 -3.77
N ALA A 431 -1.08 -28.73 -2.83
CA ALA A 431 -0.04 -28.28 -1.92
C ALA A 431 -0.34 -28.62 -0.46
N ARG A 432 -1.37 -29.44 -0.18
CA ARG A 432 -1.64 -29.93 1.17
C ARG A 432 -0.43 -30.70 1.71
N GLY A 433 -0.13 -30.51 2.99
CA GLY A 433 1.01 -31.16 3.65
C GLY A 433 2.06 -30.17 4.17
N PRO A 434 3.22 -30.69 4.59
CA PRO A 434 4.35 -29.89 5.07
C PRO A 434 4.84 -28.90 4.01
N ALA A 435 5.23 -27.72 4.46
CA ALA A 435 5.72 -26.64 3.62
C ALA A 435 6.80 -25.81 4.34
N THR A 436 7.47 -24.97 3.58
CA THR A 436 8.36 -23.93 4.11
C THR A 436 7.89 -22.59 3.56
N PHE A 437 7.56 -21.67 4.47
CA PHE A 437 7.09 -20.33 4.14
C PHE A 437 8.26 -19.34 4.07
N LEU A 438 7.96 -18.06 3.83
CA LEU A 438 8.96 -17.00 3.83
C LEU A 438 9.78 -17.01 5.14
N HIS A 439 11.03 -16.57 5.06
CA HIS A 439 11.99 -16.60 6.19
C HIS A 439 12.27 -18.01 6.73
N GLU A 440 12.20 -19.03 5.86
CA GLU A 440 12.40 -20.45 6.19
C GLU A 440 11.46 -20.97 7.29
N ARG A 441 10.31 -20.30 7.46
CA ARG A 441 9.38 -20.61 8.52
C ARG A 441 8.74 -21.99 8.29
N PRO A 442 8.81 -22.91 9.26
CA PRO A 442 8.16 -24.20 9.16
C PRO A 442 6.65 -24.05 8.98
N GLY A 443 6.11 -24.76 7.99
CA GLY A 443 4.76 -24.57 7.53
C GLY A 443 4.01 -25.88 7.32
N PHE A 444 2.69 -25.78 7.34
CA PHE A 444 1.80 -26.81 6.83
C PHE A 444 0.65 -26.13 6.08
N VAL A 445 0.19 -26.73 4.99
CA VAL A 445 -0.89 -26.18 4.17
C VAL A 445 -2.09 -27.12 4.22
N THR A 446 -3.28 -26.57 4.42
CA THR A 446 -4.54 -27.31 4.30
C THR A 446 -5.66 -26.40 3.78
N VAL A 447 -6.86 -26.93 3.58
CA VAL A 447 -8.03 -26.16 3.15
C VAL A 447 -8.59 -25.29 4.26
N HIS A 448 -9.31 -24.24 3.86
CA HIS A 448 -10.02 -23.38 4.80
C HIS A 448 -11.31 -24.08 5.30
N PRO A 449 -11.67 -24.01 6.60
CA PRO A 449 -12.88 -24.62 7.14
C PRO A 449 -14.18 -24.21 6.43
N SER A 450 -14.26 -22.96 5.95
CA SER A 450 -15.44 -22.48 5.20
C SER A 450 -15.65 -23.18 3.84
N TYR A 451 -14.60 -23.77 3.24
CA TYR A 451 -14.75 -24.58 2.03
C TYR A 451 -15.59 -25.83 2.30
N LEU A 452 -15.38 -26.48 3.45
CA LEU A 452 -16.10 -27.68 3.87
C LEU A 452 -17.60 -27.39 4.02
N LEU A 453 -17.96 -26.21 4.55
CA LEU A 453 -19.35 -25.78 4.72
C LEU A 453 -20.08 -25.50 3.38
N ARG A 454 -19.34 -25.30 2.30
CA ARG A 454 -19.89 -24.94 0.97
C ARG A 454 -20.03 -26.12 0.02
N LEU A 455 -19.55 -27.30 0.40
CA LEU A 455 -19.73 -28.51 -0.41
C LEU A 455 -21.23 -28.84 -0.48
N PRO A 456 -21.77 -29.22 -1.65
CA PRO A 456 -23.21 -29.48 -1.80
C PRO A 456 -23.64 -30.86 -1.30
N ASP A 457 -22.74 -31.84 -1.38
CA ASP A 457 -23.00 -33.25 -1.09
C ASP A 457 -22.51 -33.64 0.32
N GLU A 458 -23.32 -34.41 1.05
CA GLU A 458 -23.01 -34.82 2.43
C GLU A 458 -21.87 -35.85 2.50
N ALA A 459 -21.78 -36.76 1.54
CA ALA A 459 -20.67 -37.72 1.49
C ALA A 459 -19.33 -37.00 1.21
N ALA A 460 -19.32 -36.08 0.24
CA ALA A 460 -18.17 -35.24 -0.06
C ALA A 460 -17.77 -34.33 1.12
N LYS A 461 -18.75 -33.77 1.85
CA LYS A 461 -18.50 -33.02 3.09
C LYS A 461 -17.80 -33.88 4.12
N ARG A 462 -18.31 -35.09 4.36
CA ARG A 462 -17.75 -36.03 5.34
C ARG A 462 -16.31 -36.40 4.98
N GLU A 463 -16.08 -36.81 3.74
CA GLU A 463 -14.75 -37.18 3.26
C GLU A 463 -13.76 -36.01 3.33
N ALA A 464 -14.19 -34.81 2.93
CA ALA A 464 -13.34 -33.62 2.99
C ALA A 464 -13.05 -33.20 4.45
N TYR A 465 -14.01 -33.38 5.36
CA TYR A 465 -13.83 -33.15 6.80
C TYR A 465 -12.86 -34.14 7.42
N ASP A 466 -13.02 -35.44 7.15
CA ASP A 466 -12.13 -36.48 7.66
C ASP A 466 -10.69 -36.27 7.18
N ARG A 467 -10.50 -35.86 5.91
CA ARG A 467 -9.19 -35.44 5.39
C ARG A 467 -8.64 -34.19 6.08
N PHE A 468 -9.50 -33.21 6.36
CA PHE A 468 -9.09 -32.01 7.08
C PHE A 468 -8.62 -32.32 8.52
N VAL A 469 -9.30 -33.23 9.22
CA VAL A 469 -8.87 -33.71 10.54
C VAL A 469 -7.53 -34.46 10.44
N ALA A 470 -7.32 -35.26 9.39
CA ALA A 470 -6.04 -35.94 9.16
C ALA A 470 -4.89 -34.94 8.94
N ASP A 471 -5.08 -33.91 8.11
CA ASP A 471 -4.11 -32.83 7.91
C ASP A 471 -3.73 -32.15 9.24
N LEU A 472 -4.72 -31.90 10.11
CA LEU A 472 -4.48 -31.30 11.42
C LEU A 472 -3.67 -32.21 12.35
N ARG A 473 -3.92 -33.53 12.32
CA ARG A 473 -3.12 -34.50 13.09
C ARG A 473 -1.67 -34.55 12.61
N GLU A 474 -1.46 -34.49 11.30
CA GLU A 474 -0.12 -34.45 10.72
C GLU A 474 0.62 -33.16 11.09
N ALA A 475 -0.05 -32.01 10.98
CA ALA A 475 0.50 -30.72 11.42
C ALA A 475 0.84 -30.73 12.94
N LYS A 476 -0.03 -31.35 13.77
CA LYS A 476 0.25 -31.55 15.20
C LYS A 476 1.51 -32.37 15.43
N ALA A 477 1.61 -33.53 14.80
CA ALA A 477 2.76 -34.42 14.94
C ALA A 477 4.06 -33.73 14.48
N LEU A 478 4.01 -32.98 13.37
CA LEU A 478 5.14 -32.21 12.87
C LEU A 478 5.56 -31.13 13.89
N GLY A 479 4.62 -30.34 14.40
CA GLY A 479 4.92 -29.32 15.40
C GLY A 479 5.50 -29.89 16.70
N GLU A 480 5.00 -31.04 17.16
CA GLU A 480 5.51 -31.76 18.33
C GLU A 480 6.93 -32.28 18.11
N ALA A 481 7.21 -32.90 16.95
CA ALA A 481 8.54 -33.38 16.59
C ALA A 481 9.57 -32.24 16.53
N MET A 482 9.19 -31.09 15.96
CA MET A 482 10.06 -29.92 15.89
C MET A 482 10.37 -29.34 17.27
N LYS A 483 9.38 -29.34 18.17
CA LYS A 483 9.57 -28.88 19.55
C LYS A 483 10.47 -29.79 20.37
N GLN A 484 10.52 -31.08 20.05
CA GLN A 484 11.43 -32.03 20.71
C GLN A 484 12.86 -31.93 20.18
N ALA A 485 13.05 -31.41 18.96
CA ALA A 485 14.35 -31.27 18.31
C ALA A 485 15.04 -29.91 18.57
N ALA A 486 14.30 -28.91 19.05
CA ALA A 486 14.78 -27.58 19.42
C ALA A 486 15.08 -27.51 20.92
#